data_AF-C7BH28-F1
#
_entry.id   AF-C7BH28-F1
#
_cell.length_a   1.000
_cell.length_b   1.000
_cell.length_c   1.000
_cell.angle_alpha   90.00
_cell.angle_beta   90.00
_cell.angle_gamma   90.00
#
_symmetry.space_group_name_H-M   'P 1'
#
loop_
_entity.id
_entity.type
_entity.pdbx_description
1 polymer ?
#
loop_
_entity_poly.entity_id
_entity_poly.type
_entity_poly.pdbx_seq_one_letter_code
_entity_poly.pdbx_strand_id
1 'polypeptide(L)'
;MAVERRETGKYHISSHNGFPKDGECGIYGSTIVPADSNGLNLIWVNENVDTSSGDIIIECYYRQNTDAPGFVQNKRVKGVTATGEVIYYNNGELCDIPEGRVINVRVQLPEKTSG
;
A
#
# COMPACT_ATOMS: atom_id res chain seq x y z
N MET A 1 -16.59 6.36 5.20
CA MET A 1 -15.31 5.89 4.65
C MET A 1 -15.55 5.24 3.31
N ALA A 2 -14.87 5.74 2.28
CA ALA A 2 -14.85 5.17 0.94
C ALA A 2 -13.39 4.95 0.52
N VAL A 3 -13.15 3.91 -0.28
CA VAL A 3 -11.84 3.58 -0.85
C VAL A 3 -12.00 3.48 -2.36
N GLU A 4 -11.19 4.23 -3.10
CA GLU A 4 -11.20 4.26 -4.56
C GLU A 4 -9.78 4.01 -5.10
N ARG A 5 -9.65 3.12 -6.08
CA ARG A 5 -8.42 2.99 -6.86
C ARG A 5 -8.43 4.03 -7.97
N ARG A 6 -7.56 5.04 -7.89
CA ARG A 6 -7.45 6.12 -8.88
C ARG A 6 -6.63 5.69 -10.09
N GLU A 7 -5.48 5.09 -9.82
CA GLU A 7 -4.51 4.64 -10.84
C GLU A 7 -3.79 3.38 -10.33
N THR A 8 -2.94 2.79 -11.17
CA THR A 8 -2.08 1.67 -10.76
C THR A 8 -1.25 2.04 -9.55
N GLY A 9 -1.44 1.30 -8.46
CA GLY A 9 -0.74 1.51 -7.20
C GLY A 9 -1.16 2.74 -6.43
N LYS A 10 -2.20 3.47 -6.83
CA LYS A 10 -2.68 4.67 -6.11
C LYS A 10 -4.11 4.49 -5.63
N TYR A 11 -4.27 4.52 -4.32
CA TYR A 11 -5.55 4.35 -3.64
C TYR A 11 -5.88 5.60 -2.84
N HIS A 12 -7.11 6.08 -2.99
CA HIS A 12 -7.63 7.25 -2.29
C HIS A 12 -8.63 6.77 -1.25
N ILE A 13 -8.41 7.15 0.00
CA ILE A 13 -9.30 6.90 1.13
C ILE A 13 -9.88 8.27 1.52
N SER A 14 -11.21 8.32 1.66
CA SER A 14 -11.94 9.54 1.97
C SER A 14 -13.09 9.32 2.94
N SER A 15 -13.76 10.42 3.32
CA SER A 15 -14.87 10.42 4.28
C SER A 15 -14.45 9.87 5.65
N HIS A 16 -13.31 10.38 6.14
CA HIS A 16 -12.72 10.15 7.45
C HIS A 16 -12.08 11.44 7.98
N ASN A 17 -11.79 11.49 9.28
CA ASN A 17 -11.14 12.63 9.94
C ASN A 17 -9.59 12.57 9.84
N GLY A 18 -9.05 11.79 8.90
CA GLY A 18 -7.61 11.57 8.71
C GLY A 18 -7.05 10.44 9.56
N PHE A 19 -5.72 10.41 9.71
CA PHE A 19 -5.07 9.47 10.62
C PHE A 19 -5.38 9.82 12.09
N PRO A 20 -5.36 8.84 13.00
CA PRO A 20 -5.45 9.10 14.44
C PRO A 20 -4.36 10.09 14.88
N LYS A 21 -4.68 10.99 15.83
CA LYS A 21 -3.70 11.93 16.37
C LYS A 21 -2.55 11.19 17.05
N ASP A 22 -1.34 11.74 16.92
CA ASP A 22 -0.11 11.17 17.49
C ASP A 22 -0.29 10.84 18.98
N GLY A 23 -0.19 9.56 19.31
CA GLY A 23 -0.40 9.01 20.65
C GLY A 23 -1.38 7.83 20.72
N GLU A 24 -2.34 7.72 19.79
CA GLU A 24 -3.31 6.60 19.75
C GLU A 24 -2.92 5.49 18.76
N CYS A 25 -2.18 5.84 17.71
CA CYS A 25 -1.47 4.87 16.90
C CYS A 25 -0.07 4.70 17.49
N GLY A 26 0.21 3.52 18.05
CA GLY A 26 1.53 3.20 18.59
C GLY A 26 2.68 3.39 17.57
N ILE A 27 3.91 3.14 18.03
CA ILE A 27 5.21 3.45 17.40
C ILE A 27 5.37 2.90 15.96
N TYR A 28 4.49 2.01 15.49
CA TYR A 28 4.58 1.31 14.20
C TYR A 28 3.67 1.86 13.08
N GLY A 29 3.04 3.02 13.29
CA GLY A 29 2.27 3.69 12.24
C GLY A 29 0.90 3.07 11.98
N SER A 30 0.06 3.81 11.26
CA SER A 30 -1.35 3.46 11.02
C SER A 30 -1.55 2.38 9.95
N THR A 31 -0.48 1.85 9.35
CA THR A 31 -0.57 1.01 8.16
C THR A 31 0.27 -0.26 8.27
N ILE A 32 -0.34 -1.38 7.89
CA ILE A 32 0.30 -2.70 7.86
C ILE A 32 0.43 -3.14 6.41
N VAL A 33 1.68 -3.25 5.96
CA VAL A 33 2.05 -3.66 4.60
C VAL A 33 2.10 -5.19 4.50
N PRO A 34 1.63 -5.80 3.40
CA PRO A 34 1.70 -7.24 3.23
C PRO A 34 3.15 -7.74 3.12
N ALA A 35 3.45 -8.80 3.86
CA ALA A 35 4.74 -9.49 3.85
C ALA A 35 4.59 -10.95 3.39
N ASP A 36 5.69 -11.50 2.87
CA ASP A 36 5.81 -12.91 2.57
C ASP A 36 6.06 -13.73 3.85
N SER A 37 6.01 -15.07 3.75
CA SER A 37 6.28 -16.03 4.82
C SER A 37 7.65 -15.89 5.46
N ASN A 38 8.61 -15.27 4.77
CA ASN A 38 9.95 -14.95 5.28
C ASN A 38 10.00 -13.62 6.08
N GLY A 39 8.88 -12.92 6.24
CA GLY A 39 8.78 -11.65 6.95
C GLY A 39 9.21 -10.42 6.14
N LEU A 40 9.59 -10.58 4.87
CA LEU A 40 9.95 -9.47 3.99
C LEU A 40 8.70 -8.87 3.32
N ASN A 41 8.59 -7.54 3.34
CA ASN A 41 7.49 -6.85 2.69
C ASN A 41 7.51 -7.07 1.17
N LEU A 42 6.31 -7.20 0.59
CA LEU A 42 6.11 -7.43 -0.84
C LEU A 42 6.10 -6.14 -1.66
N ILE A 43 5.82 -5.00 -1.03
CA ILE A 43 5.73 -3.68 -1.63
C ILE A 43 6.27 -2.62 -0.66
N TRP A 44 6.62 -1.46 -1.20
CA TRP A 44 6.76 -0.22 -0.45
C TRP A 44 5.43 0.51 -0.45
N VAL A 45 5.15 1.22 0.64
CA VAL A 45 3.97 2.07 0.79
C VAL A 45 4.43 3.47 1.14
N ASN A 46 3.95 4.44 0.37
CA ASN A 46 4.08 5.86 0.66
C ASN A 46 2.69 6.41 0.99
N GLU A 47 2.60 7.17 2.08
CA GLU A 47 1.33 7.66 2.61
C GLU A 47 1.36 9.17 2.59
N ASN A 48 0.35 9.77 1.97
CA ASN A 48 0.20 11.21 1.95
C ASN A 48 -1.19 11.57 2.49
N VAL A 49 -1.22 12.50 3.44
CA VAL A 49 -2.45 13.01 4.04
C VAL A 49 -2.67 14.42 3.53
N ASP A 50 -3.81 14.64 2.89
CA ASP A 50 -4.25 16.01 2.63
C ASP A 50 -4.69 16.63 3.96
N THR A 51 -3.92 17.61 4.43
CA THR A 51 -4.16 18.28 5.72
C THR A 51 -5.40 19.17 5.72
N SER A 52 -5.97 19.49 4.56
CA SER A 52 -7.16 20.32 4.42
C SER A 52 -8.45 19.49 4.41
N SER A 53 -8.47 18.37 3.68
CA SER A 53 -9.63 17.48 3.59
C SER A 53 -9.59 16.32 4.59
N GLY A 54 -8.40 15.99 5.10
CA GLY A 54 -8.16 14.80 5.90
C GLY A 54 -8.09 13.52 5.06
N ASP A 55 -8.15 13.60 3.73
CA ASP A 55 -8.08 12.45 2.82
C ASP A 55 -6.68 11.80 2.84
N ILE A 56 -6.63 10.48 2.61
CA ILE A 56 -5.38 9.73 2.60
C ILE A 56 -5.16 9.16 1.19
N ILE A 57 -3.97 9.39 0.66
CA ILE A 57 -3.48 8.79 -0.58
C ILE A 57 -2.42 7.77 -0.23
N ILE A 58 -2.64 6.53 -0.67
CA ILE A 58 -1.71 5.41 -0.52
C ILE A 58 -1.10 5.11 -1.88
N GLU A 59 0.22 5.27 -2.00
CA GLU A 59 0.98 4.88 -3.18
C GLU A 59 1.78 3.60 -2.90
N CYS A 60 1.65 2.62 -3.79
CA CYS A 60 2.25 1.30 -3.68
C CYS A 60 3.33 1.15 -4.75
N TYR A 61 4.52 0.74 -4.33
CA TYR A 61 5.64 0.49 -5.22
C TYR A 61 6.15 -0.93 -5.05
N TYR A 62 6.59 -1.54 -6.14
CA TYR A 62 7.12 -2.88 -6.11
C TYR A 62 8.43 -2.90 -5.31
N ARG A 63 8.56 -3.88 -4.42
CA ARG A 63 9.76 -4.10 -3.62
C ARG A 63 10.41 -5.41 -4.03
N GLN A 64 11.64 -5.34 -4.55
CA GLN A 64 12.49 -6.50 -4.72
C GLN A 64 13.49 -6.58 -3.58
N ASN A 65 13.52 -7.69 -2.86
CA ASN A 65 14.44 -7.93 -1.75
C ASN A 65 15.76 -8.51 -2.28
N THR A 66 16.59 -7.65 -2.88
CA THR A 66 17.85 -8.07 -3.56
C THR A 66 18.86 -8.73 -2.64
N ASP A 67 18.79 -8.45 -1.35
CA ASP A 67 19.71 -9.03 -0.34
C ASP A 67 19.29 -10.46 0.08
N ALA A 68 18.11 -10.91 -0.32
CA ALA A 68 17.62 -12.25 -0.05
C ALA A 68 18.10 -13.24 -1.14
N PRO A 69 18.13 -14.56 -0.85
CA PRO A 69 18.37 -15.58 -1.87
C PRO A 69 17.41 -15.46 -3.06
N GLY A 70 17.87 -15.80 -4.27
CA GLY A 70 17.15 -15.55 -5.53
C GLY A 70 15.66 -15.97 -5.54
N PHE A 71 15.34 -17.10 -4.90
CA PHE A 71 13.98 -17.64 -4.86
C PHE A 71 13.02 -16.92 -3.89
N VAL A 72 13.55 -16.06 -3.00
CA VAL A 72 12.79 -15.27 -2.01
C VAL A 72 12.93 -13.76 -2.20
N GLN A 73 13.48 -13.32 -3.34
CA GLN A 73 13.64 -11.88 -3.63
C GLN A 73 12.33 -11.16 -3.97
N ASN A 74 11.20 -11.87 -4.01
CA ASN A 74 9.91 -11.34 -4.48
C ASN A 74 9.96 -10.89 -5.96
N LYS A 75 10.64 -11.64 -6.83
CA LYS A 75 10.72 -11.33 -8.27
C LYS A 75 9.35 -11.50 -8.94
N ARG A 76 8.64 -10.41 -9.20
CA ARG A 76 7.25 -10.44 -9.70
C ARG A 76 7.13 -10.11 -11.18
N VAL A 77 6.35 -10.91 -11.89
CA VAL A 77 5.98 -10.68 -13.30
C VAL A 77 4.95 -9.55 -13.37
N LYS A 78 5.21 -8.58 -14.24
CA LYS A 78 4.30 -7.48 -14.59
C LYS A 78 3.37 -7.87 -15.74
N GLY A 79 3.87 -8.65 -16.69
CA GLY A 79 3.08 -9.12 -17.82
C GLY A 79 3.92 -9.96 -18.78
N VAL A 80 3.27 -10.45 -19.83
CA VAL A 80 3.91 -11.20 -20.90
C VAL A 80 3.56 -10.51 -22.21
N THR A 81 4.56 -10.27 -23.07
CA THR A 81 4.36 -9.65 -24.38
C THR A 81 3.66 -10.62 -25.34
N ALA A 82 3.18 -10.12 -26.48
CA ALA A 82 2.63 -10.95 -27.56
C ALA A 82 3.64 -11.97 -28.12
N THR A 83 4.94 -11.72 -27.96
CA THR A 83 6.03 -12.62 -28.39
C THR A 83 6.43 -13.63 -27.32
N GLY A 84 5.82 -13.60 -26.13
CA GLY A 84 6.11 -14.51 -25.02
C GLY A 84 7.22 -14.03 -24.07
N GLU A 85 7.71 -12.80 -24.22
CA GLU A 85 8.71 -12.23 -23.31
C GLU A 85 8.06 -11.84 -21.98
N VAL A 86 8.66 -12.28 -20.87
CA VAL A 86 8.19 -11.97 -19.52
C VAL A 86 8.78 -10.63 -19.06
N ILE A 87 7.90 -9.66 -18.83
CA ILE A 87 8.27 -8.35 -18.27
C ILE A 87 8.16 -8.44 -16.76
N TYR A 88 9.24 -8.06 -16.05
CA TYR A 88 9.27 -7.99 -14.58
C TYR A 88 9.12 -6.54 -14.11
N TYR A 89 8.63 -6.36 -12.88
CA TYR A 89 8.68 -5.06 -12.22
C TYR A 89 10.12 -4.67 -11.88
N ASN A 90 10.43 -3.39 -11.98
CA ASN A 90 11.66 -2.81 -11.44
C ASN A 90 11.45 -2.39 -9.99
N ASN A 91 12.46 -2.55 -9.14
CA ASN A 91 12.39 -2.11 -7.74
C ASN A 91 12.04 -0.61 -7.67
N GLY A 92 11.01 -0.26 -6.88
CA GLY A 92 10.48 1.10 -6.78
C GLY A 92 9.50 1.50 -7.89
N GLU A 93 9.13 0.61 -8.81
CA GLU A 93 8.12 0.89 -9.84
C GLU A 93 6.70 0.89 -9.24
N LEU A 94 5.85 1.84 -9.65
CA LEU A 94 4.44 1.87 -9.22
C LEU A 94 3.73 0.56 -9.57
N CYS A 95 3.00 0.01 -8.60
CA CYS A 95 2.30 -1.24 -8.79
C CYS A 95 1.10 -1.38 -7.85
N ASP A 96 0.09 -2.14 -8.28
CA ASP A 96 -1.01 -2.49 -7.40
C ASP A 96 -0.58 -3.47 -6.30
N ILE A 97 -1.39 -3.50 -5.24
CA ILE A 97 -1.30 -4.48 -4.16
C ILE A 97 -1.31 -5.88 -4.79
N PRO A 98 -0.38 -6.79 -4.41
CA PRO A 98 -0.36 -8.14 -4.95
C PRO A 98 -1.70 -8.86 -4.76
N GLU A 99 -2.10 -9.65 -5.75
CA GLU A 99 -3.35 -10.42 -5.68
C GLU A 99 -3.39 -11.31 -4.42
N GLY A 100 -4.56 -11.36 -3.77
CA GLY A 100 -4.74 -12.10 -2.52
C GLY A 100 -4.10 -11.47 -1.28
N ARG A 101 -3.54 -10.26 -1.40
CA ARG A 101 -2.98 -9.48 -0.27
C ARG A 101 -3.79 -8.22 -0.02
N VAL A 102 -3.64 -7.69 1.19
CA VAL A 102 -4.31 -6.46 1.63
C VAL A 102 -3.31 -5.57 2.36
N ILE A 103 -3.52 -4.25 2.27
CA ILE A 103 -2.93 -3.27 3.17
C ILE A 103 -3.99 -2.93 4.21
N ASN A 104 -3.65 -2.99 5.50
CA ASN A 104 -4.56 -2.55 6.55
C ASN A 104 -4.21 -1.12 6.95
N VAL A 105 -5.15 -0.19 6.83
CA VAL A 105 -4.98 1.21 7.20
C VAL A 105 -5.95 1.54 8.34
N ARG A 106 -5.46 2.14 9.42
CA ARG A 106 -6.25 2.66 10.53
C ARG A 106 -6.55 4.13 10.29
N VAL A 107 -7.82 4.50 10.35
CA VAL A 107 -8.29 5.88 10.15
C VAL A 107 -9.19 6.31 11.31
N GLN A 108 -9.20 7.60 11.60
CA GLN A 108 -10.15 8.18 12.54
C GLN A 108 -11.48 8.43 11.82
N LEU A 109 -12.57 7.83 12.30
CA LEU A 109 -13.90 8.11 11.75
C LEU A 109 -14.46 9.42 12.35
N PRO A 110 -15.23 10.21 11.58
CA PRO A 110 -15.99 11.33 12.12
C PRO A 110 -16.96 10.84 13.20
N GLU A 111 -17.05 11.59 14.29
CA GLU A 111 -18.04 11.33 15.34
C GLU A 111 -19.44 11.37 14.72
N LYS A 112 -20.23 10.31 14.93
CA LYS A 112 -21.66 10.39 14.67
C LYS A 112 -22.22 11.42 15.64
N THR A 113 -22.66 12.57 15.14
CA THR A 113 -23.48 13.48 15.92
C THR A 113 -24.76 12.74 16.28
N SER A 114 -24.89 12.33 17.55
CA SER A 114 -26.15 11.85 18.10
C SER A 114 -27.14 13.01 18.07
N GLY A 115 -28.07 12.97 17.12
CA GLY A 115 -29.25 13.83 17.12
C GLY A 115 -30.24 13.42 18.19
#